data_AF-X1LJ31-F1
#
_entry.id   AF-X1LJ31-F1
#
_cell.length_a   1.000
_cell.length_b   1.000
_cell.length_c   1.000
_cell.angle_alpha   90.00
_cell.angle_beta   90.00
_cell.angle_gamma   90.00
#
_symmetry.space_group_name_H-M   'P 1'
#
loop_
_entity.id
_entity.type
_entity.pdbx_description
1 polymer ?
#
loop_
_entity_poly.entity_id
_entity_poly.type
_entity_poly.pdbx_seq_one_letter_code
_entity_poly.pdbx_strand_id
1 'polypeptide(L)' 'RGEIEIKPFVTPIVPQGTIFIPFHFVESPANALTNPAPDPKSKIPELKVCAVRVERVEQVASL' A
#
# COMPACT_ATOMS: atom_id res chain seq x y z
N ARG A 1 10.76 0.76 -3.00
CA ARG A 1 9.47 1.17 -3.63
C ARG A 1 9.15 2.58 -3.14
N GLY A 2 8.03 3.17 -3.59
CA GLY A 2 7.57 4.44 -3.06
C GLY A 2 6.96 4.30 -1.68
N GLU A 3 6.35 5.39 -1.25
CA GLU A 3 5.63 5.54 0.01
C GLU A 3 4.27 6.19 -0.25
N ILE A 4 3.31 5.95 0.63
CA ILE A 4 2.02 6.64 0.64
C ILE A 4 1.66 6.95 2.10
N GLU A 5 0.97 8.06 2.30
CA GLU A 5 0.38 8.41 3.60
C GLU A 5 -1.12 8.25 3.51
N ILE A 6 -1.71 7.47 4.43
CA ILE A 6 -3.14 7.16 4.44
C ILE A 6 -3.69 7.16 5.86
N LYS A 7 -4.96 7.56 6.00
CA LYS A 7 -5.69 7.38 7.24
C LYS A 7 -6.06 5.90 7.40
N PRO A 8 -5.68 5.23 8.51
CA PRO A 8 -6.01 3.82 8.69
C PRO A 8 -7.49 3.64 9.06
N PHE A 9 -8.08 2.55 8.58
CA PHE A 9 -9.35 2.01 9.07
C PHE A 9 -9.10 0.65 9.72
N VAL A 10 -9.17 0.59 11.05
CA VAL A 10 -8.89 -0.64 11.81
C VAL A 10 -10.15 -1.48 11.87
N THR A 11 -10.07 -2.71 11.38
CA THR A 11 -11.21 -3.63 11.28
C THR A 11 -10.74 -5.07 11.44
N PRO A 12 -11.55 -5.97 12.04
CA PRO A 12 -11.23 -7.40 12.12
C PRO A 12 -11.38 -8.15 10.79
N ILE A 13 -11.87 -7.52 9.72
CA ILE A 13 -12.06 -8.14 8.40
C ILE A 13 -10.70 -8.52 7.77
N VAL A 14 -9.65 -7.74 8.04
CA VAL A 14 -8.31 -7.95 7.47
C VAL A 14 -7.48 -8.78 8.45
N PRO A 15 -6.89 -9.91 8.03
CA PRO A 15 -6.06 -10.75 8.90
C PRO A 15 -4.85 -10.00 9.47
N GLN A 16 -4.48 -10.36 10.71
CA GLN A 16 -3.28 -9.84 11.34
C GLN A 16 -2.03 -10.09 10.47
N GLY A 17 -1.18 -9.06 10.35
CA GLY A 17 0.03 -9.11 9.53
C GLY A 17 -0.20 -8.77 8.04
N THR A 18 -1.43 -8.45 7.65
CA THR A 18 -1.77 -7.99 6.31
C THR A 18 -2.44 -6.62 6.34
N ILE A 19 -2.41 -5.92 5.21
CA ILE A 19 -3.15 -4.68 5.00
C ILE A 19 -3.91 -4.76 3.69
N PHE A 20 -5.02 -4.03 3.60
CA PHE A 20 -5.78 -3.86 2.37
C PHE A 20 -5.82 -2.38 1.99
N ILE A 21 -5.44 -2.07 0.75
CA ILE A 21 -5.47 -0.71 0.20
C ILE A 21 -6.18 -0.74 -1.16
N PRO A 22 -7.30 0.00 -1.33
CA PRO A 22 -7.93 0.15 -2.64
C PRO A 22 -7.05 1.01 -3.57
N PHE A 23 -7.03 0.68 -4.87
CA PHE A 23 -6.19 1.38 -5.87
C PHE A 23 -6.93 2.49 -6.65
N HIS A 24 -8.16 2.82 -6.26
CA HIS A 24 -9.03 3.75 -7.00
C HIS A 24 -8.77 5.24 -6.66
N PHE A 25 -8.03 5.52 -5.59
CA PHE A 25 -7.81 6.87 -5.04
C PHE A 25 -6.45 7.41 -5.49
N VAL A 26 -6.46 8.54 -6.19
CA VAL A 26 -5.24 9.16 -6.76
C VAL A 26 -4.39 9.84 -5.69
N GLU A 27 -5.02 10.29 -4.60
CA GLU A 27 -4.35 10.88 -3.44
C GLU A 27 -3.45 9.89 -2.69
N SER A 28 -3.69 8.58 -2.87
CA SER A 28 -2.96 7.53 -2.17
C SER A 28 -2.81 6.29 -3.06
N PRO A 29 -1.98 6.38 -4.11
CA PRO A 29 -1.94 5.37 -5.15
C PRO A 29 -1.23 4.11 -4.64
N ALA A 30 -1.99 3.04 -4.36
CA ALA A 30 -1.45 1.76 -3.90
C ALA A 30 -0.34 1.20 -4.82
N ASN A 31 -0.42 1.48 -6.12
CA ASN A 31 0.57 1.05 -7.11
C ASN A 31 1.96 1.68 -6.91
N ALA A 32 2.08 2.78 -6.15
CA ALA A 32 3.39 3.32 -5.78
C ALA A 32 4.20 2.34 -4.89
N LEU A 33 3.50 1.44 -4.20
CA LEU A 33 4.10 0.42 -3.35
C LEU A 33 4.43 -0.86 -4.11
N THR A 34 3.71 -1.21 -5.19
CA THR A 34 3.75 -2.55 -5.82
C THR A 34 4.90 -2.75 -6.81
N ASN A 35 5.16 -4.00 -7.17
CA ASN A 35 6.22 -4.37 -8.12
C ASN A 35 5.67 -4.47 -9.56
N PRO A 36 6.14 -3.64 -10.50
CA PRO A 36 5.72 -3.73 -11.89
C PRO A 36 6.42 -4.86 -12.66
N ALA A 37 7.33 -5.62 -12.03
CA ALA A 37 8.02 -6.72 -12.69
C ALA A 37 7.00 -7.76 -13.18
N PRO A 38 7.03 -8.11 -14.49
CA PRO A 38 6.11 -9.09 -15.05
C PRO A 38 6.56 -10.51 -14.68
N ASP A 39 5.59 -11.36 -14.35
CA ASP A 39 5.83 -12.79 -14.18
C ASP A 39 6.40 -13.41 -15.49
N PRO A 40 7.43 -14.27 -15.42
CA PRO A 40 8.09 -14.80 -16.61
C PRO A 40 7.16 -15.55 -17.57
N LYS A 41 6.08 -16.17 -17.06
CA LYS A 41 5.16 -17.01 -17.83
C LYS A 41 3.95 -16.22 -18.34
N SER A 42 3.21 -15.60 -17.42
CA SER A 42 1.94 -14.91 -17.66
C SER A 42 2.09 -13.46 -18.09
N LYS A 43 3.26 -12.84 -17.86
CA LYS A 43 3.54 -11.42 -18.13
C LYS A 43 2.69 -10.44 -17.32
N ILE A 44 2.00 -10.89 -16.28
CA ILE A 44 1.20 -10.06 -15.39
C ILE A 44 2.09 -9.51 -14.27
N PRO A 45 1.93 -8.24 -13.86
CA PRO A 45 2.69 -7.66 -12.75
C PRO A 45 2.25 -8.18 -11.37
N GLU A 46 3.18 -8.15 -10.41
CA GLU A 46 2.95 -8.51 -9.01
C GLU A 46 2.24 -7.38 -8.24
N LEU A 47 0.91 -7.30 -8.41
CA LEU A 47 0.10 -6.25 -7.78
C LEU A 47 -0.55 -6.65 -6.45
N LYS A 48 -0.64 -7.95 -6.16
CA LYS A 48 -1.40 -8.48 -5.00
C LYS A 48 -0.55 -8.77 -3.77
N VAL A 49 0.78 -8.73 -3.90
CA VAL A 49 1.72 -9.03 -2.82
C VAL A 49 2.78 -7.95 -2.81
N CYS A 50 2.94 -7.26 -1.67
CA CYS A 50 4.01 -6.30 -1.47
C CYS A 50 4.39 -6.26 0.01
N ALA A 51 5.69 -6.38 0.29
CA ALA A 51 6.22 -6.17 1.63
C ALA A 51 6.29 -4.67 1.90
N VAL A 52 5.71 -4.23 3.01
CA VAL A 52 5.65 -2.83 3.42
C VAL A 52 6.05 -2.70 4.88
N ARG A 53 6.51 -1.50 5.25
CA ARG A 53 6.69 -1.09 6.64
C ARG A 53 5.62 -0.04 6.95
N VAL A 54 4.92 -0.22 8.05
CA VAL A 54 3.87 0.71 8.51
C VAL A 54 4.43 1.53 9.66
N GLU A 55 4.31 2.85 9.57
CA GLU A 55 4.78 3.79 10.57
C GLU A 55 3.71 4.85 10.83
N ARG A 56 3.76 5.46 12.02
CA ARG A 56 2.96 6.65 12.28
C ARG A 56 3.64 7.85 11.61
N VAL A 57 2.87 8.61 10.84
CA VAL A 57 3.32 9.91 10.33
C VAL A 57 3.32 10.88 11.51
N GLU A 58 4.45 11.53 11.77
CA GLU A 58 4.50 12.62 12.75
C GLU A 58 3.73 13.83 12.20
N GLN A 59 2.76 14.33 12.97
CA GLN A 59 2.14 15.60 12.60
C GLN A 59 3.16 16.72 12.80
N VAL A 60 3.60 17.34 11.70
CA VAL A 60 4.22 18.65 11.77
C VAL A 60 3.12 19.62 12.14
N ALA A 61 3.13 20.13 13.38
CA ALA A 61 2.21 21.15 13.82
C ALA A 61 2.34 22.38 12.90
N SER A 62 1.32 22.64 12.10
CA SER A 62 1.20 23.87 11.33
C SER A 62 0.96 25.04 12.30
N LEU A 63 1.88 26.00 12.30
CA LEU A 63 1.78 27.28 13.01
C LEU A 63 0.59 28.11 12.50
#